data_AF-A0A1Y1Z5Z6-F1
#
_entry.id   AF-A0A1Y1Z5Z6-F1
#
_cell.length_a   1.000
_cell.length_b   1.000
_cell.length_c   1.000
_cell.angle_alpha   90.00
_cell.angle_beta   90.00
_cell.angle_gamma   90.00
#
_symmetry.space_group_name_H-M   'P 1'
#
loop_
_entity.id
_entity.type
_entity.pdbx_description
1 polymer ?
#
loop_
_entity_poly.entity_id
_entity_poly.type
_entity_poly.pdbx_seq_one_letter_code
_entity_poly.pdbx_strand_id
1 'polypeptide(L)' 'KRHICSVCQKRFTRPSSLRIHILSHTGEKPYECDVSGCSKKFSVLSNLRRHHKTH' A
#
# COMPACT_ATOMS: atom_id res chain seq x y z
N LYS A 1 12.50 6.64 -17.26
CA LYS A 1 12.07 5.22 -17.07
C LYS A 1 10.55 5.22 -16.88
N ARG A 2 9.77 4.51 -17.71
CA ARG A 2 8.30 4.48 -17.58
C ARG A 2 7.94 3.54 -16.43
N HIS A 3 7.15 3.99 -15.46
CA HIS A 3 6.67 3.14 -14.37
C HIS A 3 5.31 2.57 -14.77
N ILE A 4 5.32 1.44 -15.46
CA ILE A 4 4.12 0.76 -15.98
C ILE A 4 3.86 -0.48 -15.14
N CYS A 5 2.60 -0.71 -14.79
CA CYS A 5 2.17 -1.96 -14.17
C CYS A 5 2.24 -3.10 -15.18
N SER A 6 2.95 -4.17 -14.85
CA SER A 6 3.03 -5.36 -15.70
C SER A 6 1.68 -6.10 -15.81
N VAL A 7 0.83 -5.99 -14.80
CA VAL A 7 -0.46 -6.73 -14.72
C VAL A 7 -1.56 -6.04 -15.54
N CYS A 8 -1.73 -4.73 -15.38
CA CYS A 8 -2.83 -3.99 -16.02
C CYS A 8 -2.38 -2.86 -16.95
N GLN A 9 -1.07 -2.75 -17.24
CA GLN A 9 -0.47 -1.74 -18.12
C GLN A 9 -0.74 -0.27 -17.73
N LYS A 10 -1.23 -0.04 -16.50
CA LYS A 10 -1.46 1.31 -15.98
C LYS A 10 -0.14 2.05 -15.79
N ARG A 11 -0.12 3.32 -16.20
CA ARG A 11 1.05 4.21 -16.13
C ARG A 11 1.07 5.00 -14.83
N PHE A 12 2.26 5.10 -14.25
CA PHE A 12 2.54 5.88 -13.06
C PHE A 12 3.69 6.85 -13.33
N THR A 13 3.63 8.00 -12.67
CA THR A 13 4.68 9.03 -12.72
C THR A 13 5.83 8.74 -11.77
N ARG A 14 5.57 7.95 -10.71
CA ARG A 14 6.54 7.63 -9.65
C ARG A 14 6.69 6.10 -9.47
N PRO A 15 7.92 5.61 -9.21
CA PRO A 15 8.16 4.20 -8.94
C PRO A 15 7.47 3.72 -7.65
N SER A 16 7.41 4.58 -6.63
CA SER A 16 6.72 4.28 -5.37
C SER A 16 5.22 4.05 -5.56
N SER A 17 4.57 4.86 -6.41
CA SER A 17 3.16 4.69 -6.76
C SER A 17 2.91 3.38 -7.50
N LEU A 18 3.79 3.01 -8.44
CA LEU A 18 3.73 1.72 -9.11
C LEU A 18 3.88 0.56 -8.12
N ARG A 19 4.88 0.62 -7.22
CA ARG A 19 5.10 -0.41 -6.21
C ARG A 19 3.89 -0.61 -5.31
N ILE A 20 3.31 0.48 -4.81
CA ILE A 20 2.09 0.45 -4.00
C ILE A 20 0.92 -0.14 -4.79
N HIS A 21 0.79 0.22 -6.06
CA HIS A 21 -0.26 -0.32 -6.91
C HIS A 21 -0.10 -1.83 -7.15
N ILE A 22 1.11 -2.35 -7.28
CA ILE A 22 1.35 -3.80 -7.40
C ILE A 22 0.81 -4.56 -6.17
N LEU A 23 0.91 -3.97 -4.97
CA LEU A 23 0.33 -4.57 -3.75
C LEU A 23 -1.20 -4.74 -3.84
N SER A 24 -1.89 -3.94 -4.66
CA SER A 24 -3.34 -4.12 -4.90
C SER A 24 -3.64 -5.34 -5.78
N HIS A 25 -2.68 -5.79 -6.59
CA HIS A 25 -2.82 -7.00 -7.39
C HIS A 25 -2.48 -8.26 -6.58
N THR A 26 -1.45 -8.19 -5.72
CA THR A 26 -1.04 -9.33 -4.88
C THR A 26 -1.89 -9.47 -3.62
N GLY A 27 -2.63 -8.43 -3.23
CA GLY A 27 -3.37 -8.38 -1.96
C GLY A 27 -2.46 -8.21 -0.73
N GLU A 28 -1.15 -8.03 -0.93
CA GLU A 28 -0.21 -7.86 0.16
C GLU A 28 -0.45 -6.54 0.90
N LYS A 29 -0.40 -6.64 2.23
CA LYS A 29 -0.55 -5.51 3.14
C LYS A 29 0.57 -5.56 4.17
N PRO A 30 1.78 -5.10 3.80
CA PRO A 30 2.98 -5.23 4.64
C PRO A 30 2.92 -4.36 5.90
N TYR A 31 1.98 -3.41 6.01
CA TYR A 31 1.86 -2.53 7.15
C TYR A 31 0.71 -2.98 8.05
N GLU A 32 1.04 -3.61 9.17
CA GLU A 32 0.08 -4.02 10.20
C GLU A 32 0.01 -2.97 11.32
N CYS A 33 -1.18 -2.79 11.91
CA CYS A 33 -1.35 -2.01 13.13
C CYS A 33 -0.76 -2.77 14.32
N ASP A 34 0.10 -2.11 15.09
CA ASP A 34 0.76 -2.67 16.26
C ASP A 34 -0.05 -2.51 17.56
N VAL A 35 -1.22 -1.88 17.50
CA VAL A 35 -2.10 -1.67 18.65
C VAL A 35 -2.77 -3.00 19.04
N SER A 36 -2.59 -3.39 20.31
CA SER A 36 -3.23 -4.59 20.88
C SER A 36 -4.76 -4.55 20.71
N GLY A 37 -5.33 -5.62 20.17
CA GLY A 37 -6.76 -5.69 19.83
C GLY A 37 -7.12 -5.10 18.47
N CYS A 38 -6.16 -4.57 17.70
CA CYS A 38 -6.36 -4.14 16.32
C CYS A 38 -5.58 -5.01 15.33
N SER A 39 -6.28 -5.73 14.45
CA SER A 39 -5.64 -6.56 13.39
C SER A 39 -5.73 -5.94 11.99
N LYS A 40 -5.82 -4.61 11.90
CA LYS A 40 -5.94 -3.92 10.61
C LYS A 40 -4.61 -3.87 9.88
N LYS A 41 -4.64 -4.22 8.59
CA LYS A 41 -3.48 -4.19 7.68
C LYS A 41 -3.69 -3.21 6.53
N PHE A 42 -2.61 -2.61 6.05
CA PHE A 42 -2.58 -1.59 5.01
C PHE A 42 -1.49 -1.86 3.97
N SER A 43 -1.76 -1.51 2.72
CA SER A 43 -0.75 -1.57 1.64
C SER A 43 0.16 -0.34 1.61
N VAL A 44 -0.16 0.72 2.36
CA VAL A 44 0.57 1.99 2.35
C VAL A 44 0.80 2.51 3.77
N LEU A 45 2.03 2.92 4.07
CA LEU A 45 2.42 3.46 5.37
C LEU A 45 1.62 4.72 5.76
N SER A 46 1.30 5.61 4.82
CA SER A 46 0.49 6.79 5.10
C SER A 46 -0.92 6.44 5.58
N ASN A 47 -1.50 5.34 5.08
CA ASN A 47 -2.79 4.85 5.54
C ASN A 47 -2.69 4.26 6.95
N LEU A 48 -1.65 3.50 7.25
CA LEU A 48 -1.38 3.01 8.61
C LEU A 48 -1.23 4.19 9.58
N ARG A 49 -0.39 5.18 9.25
CA ARG A 49 -0.19 6.38 10.10
C ARG A 49 -1.48 7.16 10.33
N ARG A 50 -2.34 7.28 9.31
CA ARG A 50 -3.65 7.91 9.48
C ARG A 50 -4.56 7.07 10.38
N HIS A 51 -4.54 5.76 10.22
CA HIS A 51 -5.29 4.85 11.08
C HIS A 51 -4.82 4.88 12.53
N HIS A 52 -3.51 5.02 12.80
CA HIS A 52 -3.01 5.14 14.18
C HIS A 52 -3.63 6.31 14.93
N LYS A 53 -4.01 7.39 14.24
CA LYS A 53 -4.71 8.53 14.85
C LYS A 53 -6.18 8.26 15.22
N THR A 54 -6.70 7.09 14.86
CA THR A 54 -8.09 6.68 15.17
C THR A 54 -8.17 5.79 16.41
N HIS A 55 -7.02 5.43 16.97
CA HIS A 55 -6.89 4.88 18.32
C HIS A 55 -6.75 6.04 19.31
#